data_AF-A0AAV9XH08-F1
#
_entry.id   AF-A0AAV9XH08-F1
#
_cell.length_a   1.000
_cell.length_b   1.000
_cell.length_c   1.000
_cell.angle_alpha   90.00
_cell.angle_beta   90.00
_cell.angle_gamma   90.00
#
_symmetry.space_group_name_H-M   'P 1'
#
loop_
_entity.id
_entity.type
_entity.pdbx_description
1 polymer ?
#
loop_
_entity_poly.entity_id
_entity_poly.type
_entity_poly.pdbx_seq_one_letter_code
_entity_poly.pdbx_strand_id
1 'polypeptide(L)'
;MARDFANLSWKQLAFKELAEMARWRILAGDAYKLKDIDLILGLGSLRSTVKLGLRSLSHGQPGTQWLLKAALAFGWVAFLCLLNVAIALLGLTYSLDTADNFGMRPGMVSIPNLKHFYPNNDTANFAAITSDGGDLSTESFMANLYGITSFSYKKGNVSDDIPQSEYWLEQYNNGSWKYHFHDLDYYGGLNVRTNRFITTNQTCSSYKIMNITSDMETFWYFDPATNKYYDETLQELLANFTTYALRPAYDCDRCRSVYAVQLTSAAQNWNNNTEGDIGYFFTCDVEVSPIFNAKLDNHILSDRQARIAAGAIANRGWVDGNGWSYFHYRDSVGAGSYIFGNSTAMESLLSQFAVGVIAALDQLNPRDFVFDSDRPFQGNKLNVIWWAFYSLLGCLLGAQIIFSIIALWFSNSVVVKDGSYISVARLLRRMLLPSINKPSRNVLIFKYLSTSCT
;
A
#
# COMPACT_ATOMS: atom_id res chain seq x y z
N MET A 1 -17.87 9.61 -16.40
CA MET A 1 -19.34 9.51 -16.28
C MET A 1 -20.11 10.42 -17.25
N ALA A 2 -19.99 11.76 -17.21
CA ALA A 2 -20.72 12.63 -18.17
C ALA A 2 -20.23 12.50 -19.64
N ARG A 3 -18.93 12.25 -19.85
CA ARG A 3 -18.36 11.95 -21.18
C ARG A 3 -18.79 10.57 -21.73
N ASP A 4 -19.08 9.61 -20.85
CA ASP A 4 -19.48 8.25 -21.25
C ASP A 4 -20.91 8.23 -21.80
N PHE A 5 -21.79 9.11 -21.30
CA PHE A 5 -23.14 9.31 -21.85
C PHE A 5 -23.13 9.90 -23.26
N ALA A 6 -22.21 10.82 -23.55
CA ALA A 6 -22.08 11.38 -24.90
C ALA A 6 -21.60 10.32 -25.90
N ASN A 7 -20.62 9.48 -25.53
CA ASN A 7 -20.11 8.41 -26.40
C ASN A 7 -21.11 7.26 -26.60
N LEU A 8 -21.97 6.98 -25.61
CA LEU A 8 -23.07 6.03 -25.78
C LEU A 8 -24.10 6.53 -26.81
N SER A 9 -24.37 7.84 -26.83
CA SER A 9 -25.31 8.48 -27.75
C SER A 9 -24.91 8.29 -29.22
N TRP A 10 -23.64 8.52 -29.58
CA TRP A 10 -23.17 8.37 -30.96
C TRP A 10 -23.17 6.91 -31.45
N LYS A 11 -22.86 5.94 -30.58
CA LYS A 11 -22.88 4.52 -30.96
C LYS A 11 -24.29 3.98 -31.12
N GLN A 12 -25.23 4.41 -30.27
CA GLN A 12 -26.65 4.11 -30.43
C GLN A 12 -27.22 4.76 -31.71
N LEU A 13 -26.67 5.90 -32.13
CA LEU A 13 -27.05 6.58 -33.37
C LEU A 13 -26.75 5.72 -34.61
N ALA A 14 -25.57 5.11 -34.70
CA ALA A 14 -25.19 4.28 -35.86
C ALA A 14 -26.09 3.04 -36.01
N PHE A 15 -26.36 2.30 -34.93
CA PHE A 15 -27.27 1.16 -34.98
C PHE A 15 -28.73 1.57 -35.25
N LYS A 16 -29.14 2.76 -34.78
CA LYS A 16 -30.45 3.32 -35.05
C LYS A 16 -30.65 3.64 -36.53
N GLU A 17 -29.65 4.22 -37.19
CA GLU A 17 -29.69 4.50 -38.63
C GLU A 17 -29.79 3.20 -39.45
N LEU A 18 -29.04 2.16 -39.07
CA LEU A 18 -29.13 0.84 -39.72
C LEU A 18 -30.52 0.20 -39.54
N ALA A 19 -31.15 0.35 -38.36
CA ALA A 19 -32.52 -0.10 -38.13
C ALA A 19 -33.56 0.70 -38.94
N GLU A 20 -33.35 2.00 -39.11
CA GLU A 20 -34.19 2.85 -39.96
C GLU A 20 -34.07 2.50 -41.45
N MET A 21 -32.91 2.03 -41.91
CA MET A 21 -32.73 1.49 -43.26
C MET A 21 -33.46 0.14 -43.44
N ALA A 22 -33.37 -0.76 -42.44
CA ALA A 22 -33.99 -2.09 -42.49
C ALA A 22 -35.54 -2.05 -42.56
N ARG A 23 -36.15 -1.02 -41.97
CA ARG A 23 -37.61 -0.76 -41.98
C ARG A 23 -38.24 -0.81 -43.38
N TRP A 24 -37.57 -0.30 -44.40
CA TRP A 24 -38.13 -0.19 -45.76
C TRP A 24 -38.35 -1.55 -46.42
N ARG A 25 -37.47 -2.52 -46.15
CA ARG A 25 -37.64 -3.88 -46.66
C ARG A 25 -38.79 -4.60 -45.95
N ILE A 26 -38.96 -4.39 -44.65
CA ILE A 26 -40.07 -4.97 -43.88
C ILE A 26 -41.40 -4.48 -44.45
N LEU A 27 -41.50 -3.18 -44.78
CA LEU A 27 -42.70 -2.59 -45.40
C LEU A 27 -42.97 -3.07 -46.83
N ALA A 28 -41.93 -3.43 -47.60
CA ALA A 28 -42.08 -3.89 -48.98
C ALA A 28 -42.55 -5.35 -49.12
N GLY A 29 -42.46 -6.14 -48.04
CA GLY A 29 -42.68 -7.59 -48.10
C GLY A 29 -44.13 -8.07 -48.06
N ASP A 30 -45.08 -7.27 -47.57
CA ASP A 30 -46.48 -7.73 -47.39
C ASP A 30 -47.49 -6.58 -47.20
N ALA A 31 -48.79 -6.88 -47.22
CA ALA A 31 -49.86 -5.92 -46.92
C ALA A 31 -50.09 -5.76 -45.41
N TYR A 32 -49.87 -4.55 -44.88
CA TYR A 32 -49.95 -4.25 -43.44
C TYR A 32 -51.16 -3.40 -43.07
N LYS A 33 -51.69 -3.56 -41.85
CA LYS A 33 -52.71 -2.65 -41.28
C LYS A 33 -52.04 -1.33 -40.88
N LEU A 34 -52.77 -0.20 -40.95
CA LEU A 34 -52.24 1.15 -40.66
C LEU A 34 -51.52 1.26 -39.30
N LYS A 35 -52.05 0.59 -38.26
CA LYS A 35 -51.43 0.60 -36.92
C LYS A 35 -50.10 -0.16 -36.85
N ASP A 36 -49.90 -1.14 -37.74
CA ASP A 36 -48.67 -1.92 -37.80
C ASP A 36 -47.63 -1.19 -38.64
N ILE A 37 -48.08 -0.50 -39.70
CA ILE A 37 -47.25 0.44 -40.46
C ILE A 37 -46.69 1.51 -39.52
N ASP A 38 -47.51 2.20 -38.73
CA ASP A 38 -47.03 3.23 -37.79
C ASP A 38 -45.98 2.71 -36.79
N LEU A 39 -46.18 1.49 -36.28
CA LEU A 39 -45.22 0.85 -35.37
C LEU A 39 -43.90 0.46 -36.06
N ILE A 40 -43.97 -0.02 -37.31
CA ILE A 40 -42.81 -0.30 -38.16
C ILE A 40 -42.12 1.03 -38.56
N LEU A 41 -42.90 2.09 -38.76
CA LEU A 41 -42.37 3.43 -39.01
C LEU A 41 -41.67 4.00 -37.75
N GLY A 42 -42.00 3.48 -36.57
CA GLY A 42 -41.35 3.79 -35.29
C GLY A 42 -40.17 2.90 -34.92
N LEU A 43 -39.64 2.03 -35.81
CA LEU A 43 -38.60 1.05 -35.47
C LEU A 43 -37.31 1.65 -34.88
N GLY A 44 -37.03 2.93 -35.14
CA GLY A 44 -35.91 3.67 -34.54
C GLY A 44 -36.07 3.94 -33.04
N SER A 45 -37.22 3.62 -32.44
CA SER A 45 -37.49 3.73 -31.00
C SER A 45 -37.65 2.34 -30.36
N LEU A 46 -36.90 2.10 -29.29
CA LEU A 46 -36.99 0.86 -28.49
C LEU A 46 -38.41 0.60 -28.00
N ARG A 47 -39.14 1.65 -27.61
CA ARG A 47 -40.52 1.54 -27.12
C ARG A 47 -41.48 1.03 -28.19
N SER A 48 -41.30 1.46 -29.43
CA SER A 48 -42.12 1.04 -30.56
C SER A 48 -41.79 -0.40 -30.98
N THR A 49 -40.51 -0.78 -30.93
CA THR A 49 -40.04 -2.14 -31.25
C THR A 49 -40.52 -3.17 -30.23
N VAL A 50 -40.49 -2.85 -28.93
CA VAL A 50 -41.06 -3.72 -27.88
C VAL A 50 -42.58 -3.83 -28.02
N LYS A 51 -43.28 -2.72 -28.28
CA LYS A 51 -44.73 -2.75 -28.56
C LYS A 51 -45.07 -3.59 -29.79
N LEU A 52 -44.22 -3.57 -30.82
CA LEU A 52 -44.35 -4.43 -32.02
C LEU A 52 -44.22 -5.90 -31.65
N GLY A 53 -43.18 -6.25 -30.89
CA GLY A 53 -42.95 -7.62 -30.42
C GLY A 53 -44.09 -8.15 -29.56
N LEU A 54 -44.54 -7.38 -28.56
CA LEU A 54 -45.63 -7.76 -27.66
C LEU A 54 -46.96 -7.94 -28.40
N ARG A 55 -47.26 -7.06 -29.35
CA ARG A 55 -48.49 -7.15 -30.15
C ARG A 55 -48.46 -8.31 -31.12
N SER A 56 -47.28 -8.61 -31.68
CA SER A 56 -47.06 -9.77 -32.55
C SER A 56 -47.20 -11.09 -31.80
N LEU A 57 -46.93 -11.12 -30.49
CA LEU A 57 -47.18 -12.29 -29.61
C LEU A 57 -48.66 -12.41 -29.19
N SER A 58 -49.35 -11.28 -28.99
CA SER A 58 -50.75 -11.26 -28.55
C SER A 58 -51.75 -11.69 -29.63
N HIS A 59 -51.37 -11.67 -30.91
CA HIS A 59 -52.23 -12.13 -31.99
C HIS A 59 -52.14 -13.66 -32.11
N GLY A 60 -53.00 -14.37 -31.36
CA GLY A 60 -53.02 -15.84 -31.21
C GLY A 60 -53.42 -16.66 -32.43
N GLN A 61 -52.93 -16.33 -33.63
CA GLN A 61 -52.99 -17.22 -34.80
C GLN A 61 -51.57 -17.65 -35.18
N PRO A 62 -51.24 -18.96 -35.16
CA PRO A 62 -49.88 -19.46 -35.39
C PRO A 62 -49.55 -19.46 -36.89
N GLY A 63 -49.40 -18.27 -37.47
CA GLY A 63 -48.76 -18.08 -38.76
C GLY A 63 -47.25 -17.88 -38.55
N THR A 64 -46.43 -18.69 -39.22
CA THR A 64 -44.96 -18.72 -39.12
C THR A 64 -44.31 -17.35 -39.30
N GLN A 65 -44.96 -16.44 -40.05
CA GLN A 65 -44.46 -15.10 -40.37
C GLN A 65 -44.59 -14.09 -39.21
N TRP A 66 -45.61 -14.23 -38.34
CA TRP A 66 -45.79 -13.32 -37.19
C TRP A 66 -44.84 -13.67 -36.05
N LEU A 67 -44.56 -14.97 -35.85
CA LEU A 67 -43.52 -15.43 -34.93
C LEU A 67 -42.13 -14.93 -35.35
N LEU A 68 -41.83 -14.95 -36.65
CA LEU A 68 -40.56 -14.45 -37.19
C LEU A 68 -40.38 -12.93 -36.96
N LYS A 69 -41.46 -12.16 -37.12
CA LYS A 69 -41.45 -10.71 -36.85
C LYS A 69 -41.25 -10.39 -35.35
N ALA A 70 -41.90 -11.16 -34.47
CA ALA A 70 -41.68 -11.04 -33.03
C ALA A 70 -40.23 -11.41 -32.65
N ALA A 71 -39.71 -12.51 -33.19
CA ALA A 71 -38.34 -12.97 -32.92
C ALA A 71 -37.28 -11.95 -33.36
N LEU A 72 -37.47 -11.30 -34.52
CA LEU A 72 -36.57 -10.23 -34.98
C LEU A 72 -36.61 -8.99 -34.05
N ALA A 73 -37.81 -8.59 -33.61
CA ALA A 73 -37.97 -7.43 -32.72
C ALA A 73 -37.35 -7.69 -31.33
N PHE A 74 -37.60 -8.85 -30.73
CA PHE A 74 -37.00 -9.23 -29.45
C PHE A 74 -35.49 -9.51 -29.58
N GLY A 75 -35.04 -10.12 -30.68
CA GLY A 75 -33.63 -10.33 -30.98
C GLY A 75 -32.86 -9.02 -31.09
N TRP A 76 -33.46 -7.99 -31.71
CA TRP A 76 -32.88 -6.65 -31.78
C TRP A 76 -32.71 -6.00 -30.40
N VAL A 77 -33.75 -6.09 -29.55
CA VAL A 77 -33.68 -5.57 -28.17
C VAL A 77 -32.66 -6.34 -27.34
N ALA A 78 -32.61 -7.67 -27.47
CA ALA A 78 -31.64 -8.52 -26.79
C ALA A 78 -30.21 -8.17 -27.21
N PHE A 79 -29.96 -7.92 -28.50
CA PHE A 79 -28.65 -7.49 -29.00
C PHE A 79 -28.20 -6.16 -28.37
N LEU A 80 -29.07 -5.14 -28.34
CA LEU A 80 -28.76 -3.86 -27.70
C LEU A 80 -28.52 -4.00 -26.19
N CYS A 81 -29.24 -4.91 -25.53
CA CYS A 81 -29.01 -5.25 -24.13
C CYS A 81 -27.62 -5.88 -23.94
N LEU A 82 -27.27 -6.89 -24.75
CA LEU A 82 -25.97 -7.56 -24.72
C LEU A 82 -24.81 -6.58 -24.96
N LEU A 83 -24.98 -5.62 -25.87
CA LEU A 83 -23.97 -4.59 -26.14
C LEU A 83 -23.74 -3.70 -24.91
N ASN A 84 -24.81 -3.27 -24.23
CA ASN A 84 -24.70 -2.51 -22.99
C ASN A 84 -24.03 -3.33 -21.87
N VAL A 85 -24.36 -4.62 -21.77
CA VAL A 85 -23.70 -5.54 -20.82
C VAL A 85 -22.22 -5.66 -21.14
N ALA A 86 -21.83 -5.84 -22.40
CA ALA A 86 -20.43 -5.92 -22.81
C ALA A 86 -19.65 -4.63 -22.49
N ILE A 87 -20.27 -3.45 -22.62
CA ILE A 87 -19.67 -2.17 -22.21
C ILE A 87 -19.50 -2.10 -20.69
N ALA A 88 -20.51 -2.53 -19.93
CA ALA A 88 -20.40 -2.59 -18.47
C ALA A 88 -19.28 -3.56 -18.03
N LEU A 89 -19.16 -4.71 -18.71
CA LEU A 89 -18.09 -5.68 -18.47
C LEU A 89 -16.70 -5.13 -18.80
N LEU A 90 -16.55 -4.24 -19.79
CA LEU A 90 -15.28 -3.53 -20.01
C LEU A 90 -14.86 -2.71 -18.79
N GLY A 91 -15.81 -2.13 -18.05
CA GLY A 91 -15.54 -1.45 -16.78
C GLY A 91 -14.96 -2.35 -15.69
N LEU A 92 -15.21 -3.66 -15.76
CA LEU A 92 -14.67 -4.66 -14.83
C LEU A 92 -13.32 -5.24 -15.28
N THR A 93 -12.89 -5.00 -16.52
CA THR A 93 -11.62 -5.54 -17.06
C THR A 93 -10.38 -4.77 -16.64
N TYR A 94 -10.56 -3.62 -16.00
CA TYR A 94 -9.49 -2.85 -15.40
C TYR A 94 -9.81 -2.57 -13.93
N SER A 95 -8.82 -2.72 -13.05
CA SER A 95 -8.85 -2.19 -11.69
C SER A 95 -7.78 -1.13 -11.53
N LEU A 96 -8.09 -0.09 -10.75
CA LEU A 96 -7.09 0.85 -10.24
C LEU A 96 -6.65 0.31 -8.89
N ASP A 97 -5.55 -0.42 -8.89
CA ASP A 97 -4.93 -0.90 -7.68
C ASP A 97 -3.98 0.18 -7.15
N THR A 98 -3.66 0.14 -5.86
CA THR A 98 -2.59 0.97 -5.31
C THR A 98 -1.25 0.45 -5.81
N ALA A 99 -0.35 1.34 -6.23
CA ALA A 99 1.00 0.94 -6.60
C ALA A 99 1.79 0.50 -5.36
N ASP A 100 2.56 -0.57 -5.50
CA ASP A 100 3.45 -1.06 -4.44
C ASP A 100 4.66 -0.15 -4.21
N ASN A 101 4.91 0.77 -5.15
CA ASN A 101 6.01 1.73 -5.08
C ASN A 101 5.51 3.06 -4.53
N PHE A 102 6.24 3.59 -3.56
CA PHE A 102 6.03 4.92 -3.03
C PHE A 102 6.95 5.91 -3.76
N GLY A 103 6.41 7.08 -4.06
CA GLY A 103 7.17 8.21 -4.53
C GLY A 103 7.28 9.26 -3.44
N MET A 104 8.30 10.11 -3.54
CA MET A 104 8.47 11.29 -2.69
C MET A 104 8.19 12.54 -3.52
N ARG A 105 7.43 13.49 -2.97
CA ARG A 105 7.19 14.80 -3.59
C ARG A 105 7.32 15.91 -2.53
N PRO A 106 7.78 17.11 -2.87
CA PRO A 106 7.82 18.21 -1.90
C PRO A 106 6.42 18.47 -1.30
N GLY A 107 6.34 18.55 0.03
CA GLY A 107 5.08 18.76 0.74
C GLY A 107 5.25 18.78 2.26
N MET A 108 4.11 18.84 2.94
CA MET A 108 4.05 18.77 4.40
C MET A 108 4.16 17.31 4.85
N VAL A 109 5.03 17.05 5.82
CA VAL A 109 5.25 15.71 6.40
C VAL A 109 5.22 15.78 7.92
N SER A 110 4.99 14.63 8.53
CA SER A 110 5.08 14.42 9.97
C SER A 110 6.38 13.67 10.30
N ILE A 111 7.30 14.35 10.98
CA ILE A 111 8.64 13.84 11.37
C ILE A 111 8.66 13.67 12.89
N PRO A 112 9.31 12.62 13.43
CA PRO A 112 9.49 12.48 14.88
C PRO A 112 10.27 13.65 15.48
N ASN A 113 9.85 14.10 16.66
CA ASN A 113 10.63 15.05 17.43
C ASN A 113 11.83 14.33 18.07
N LEU A 114 13.04 14.65 17.63
CA LEU A 114 14.29 14.02 18.08
C LEU A 114 14.94 14.72 19.28
N LYS A 115 14.30 15.74 19.87
CA LYS A 115 14.93 16.57 20.91
C LYS A 115 14.99 15.86 22.26
N HIS A 116 14.00 15.03 22.56
CA HIS A 116 13.82 14.37 23.87
C HIS A 116 13.23 12.97 23.71
N PHE A 117 13.42 12.11 24.71
CA PHE A 117 12.67 10.86 24.84
C PHE A 117 11.40 11.14 25.64
N TYR A 118 10.24 11.13 24.96
CA TYR A 118 8.98 11.53 25.58
C TYR A 118 8.29 10.34 26.27
N PRO A 119 7.87 10.46 27.55
CA PRO A 119 7.12 9.42 28.22
C PRO A 119 5.66 9.32 27.75
N ASN A 120 5.11 10.43 27.25
CA ASN A 120 3.74 10.55 26.78
C ASN A 120 3.65 11.54 25.60
N ASN A 121 2.47 11.61 24.96
CA ASN A 121 2.25 12.53 23.84
C ASN A 121 2.13 14.01 24.24
N ASP A 122 2.34 14.36 25.52
CA ASP A 122 2.17 15.71 26.04
C ASP A 122 3.47 16.50 25.95
N THR A 123 3.74 17.05 24.76
CA THR A 123 4.98 17.80 24.47
C THR A 123 5.08 19.11 25.25
N ALA A 124 3.96 19.75 25.57
CA ALA A 124 3.91 21.07 26.18
C ALA A 124 4.28 21.03 27.67
N ASN A 125 3.73 20.07 28.40
CA ASN A 125 4.06 19.89 29.82
C ASN A 125 5.48 19.33 29.98
N PHE A 126 5.91 18.42 29.10
CA PHE A 126 7.25 17.87 29.17
C PHE A 126 8.32 18.94 28.92
N ALA A 127 8.21 19.73 27.84
CA ALA A 127 9.20 20.78 27.53
C ALA A 127 9.35 21.84 28.64
N ALA A 128 8.27 22.14 29.38
CA ALA A 128 8.31 23.05 30.52
C ALA A 128 9.04 22.44 31.74
N ILE A 129 8.95 21.12 31.92
CA ILE A 129 9.65 20.38 32.98
C ILE A 129 11.13 20.21 32.63
N THR A 130 11.46 19.97 31.35
CA THR A 130 12.84 19.74 30.91
C THR A 130 13.72 20.99 31.00
N SER A 131 13.15 22.20 30.93
CA SER A 131 13.89 23.46 31.07
C SER A 131 14.50 23.69 32.47
N ASP A 132 14.04 22.96 33.49
CA ASP A 132 14.48 23.11 34.88
C ASP A 132 15.52 22.05 35.31
N GLY A 133 16.10 21.31 34.35
CA GLY A 133 17.19 20.35 34.59
C GLY A 133 16.80 19.01 35.23
N GLY A 134 15.52 18.78 35.53
CA GLY A 134 15.02 17.60 36.27
C GLY A 134 14.80 16.31 35.47
N ASP A 135 15.05 16.28 34.15
CA ASP A 135 14.38 15.31 33.26
C ASP A 135 15.30 14.23 32.66
N LEU A 136 16.61 14.25 32.95
CA LEU A 136 17.54 13.24 32.42
C LEU A 136 17.19 11.83 32.93
N SER A 137 16.67 11.74 34.15
CA SER A 137 16.14 10.53 34.77
C SER A 137 15.05 9.88 33.91
N THR A 138 14.02 10.64 33.57
CA THR A 138 12.88 10.16 32.80
C THR A 138 13.28 9.83 31.37
N GLU A 139 14.06 10.70 30.71
CA GLU A 139 14.57 10.42 29.36
C GLU A 139 15.39 9.13 29.31
N SER A 140 16.26 8.91 30.30
CA SER A 140 17.11 7.72 30.38
C SER A 140 16.28 6.45 30.56
N PHE A 141 15.27 6.48 31.43
CA PHE A 141 14.36 5.35 31.61
C PHE A 141 13.53 5.07 30.34
N MET A 142 13.03 6.12 29.69
CA MET A 142 12.27 5.97 28.45
C MET A 142 13.12 5.41 27.31
N ALA A 143 14.37 5.84 27.20
CA ALA A 143 15.32 5.26 26.25
C ALA A 143 15.53 3.76 26.50
N ASN A 144 15.65 3.32 27.76
CA ASN A 144 15.71 1.89 28.08
C ASN A 144 14.46 1.13 27.59
N LEU A 145 13.28 1.66 27.89
CA LEU A 145 12.02 1.06 27.45
C LEU A 145 11.92 0.95 25.92
N TYR A 146 12.36 1.98 25.20
CA TYR A 146 12.44 2.00 23.74
C TYR A 146 13.44 0.97 23.19
N GLY A 147 14.56 0.76 23.87
CA GLY A 147 15.48 -0.31 23.52
C GLY A 147 14.90 -1.70 23.75
N ILE A 148 14.10 -1.90 24.80
CA ILE A 148 13.39 -3.17 25.00
C ILE A 148 12.35 -3.42 23.89
N THR A 149 11.58 -2.41 23.49
CA THR A 149 10.59 -2.57 22.40
C THR A 149 11.26 -2.89 21.07
N SER A 150 12.51 -2.47 20.87
CA SER A 150 13.26 -2.74 19.64
C SER A 150 13.47 -4.23 19.32
N PHE A 151 13.44 -5.11 20.33
CA PHE A 151 13.54 -6.55 20.10
C PHE A 151 12.34 -7.12 19.32
N SER A 152 11.22 -6.39 19.27
CA SER A 152 10.04 -6.75 18.48
C SER A 152 10.14 -6.35 17.00
N TYR A 153 11.12 -5.52 16.62
CA TYR A 153 11.30 -5.11 15.23
C TYR A 153 11.87 -6.22 14.37
N LYS A 154 11.54 -6.16 13.07
CA LYS A 154 12.12 -7.03 12.06
C LYS A 154 13.62 -6.72 11.92
N LYS A 155 14.39 -7.77 11.69
CA LYS A 155 15.86 -7.74 11.60
C LYS A 155 16.29 -8.43 10.31
N GLY A 156 17.32 -7.90 9.66
CA GLY A 156 17.77 -8.37 8.36
C GLY A 156 19.12 -7.76 8.02
N ASN A 157 19.73 -8.22 6.93
CA ASN A 157 21.01 -7.72 6.49
C ASN A 157 20.83 -6.48 5.61
N VAL A 158 21.84 -5.62 5.56
CA VAL A 158 21.84 -4.41 4.70
C VAL A 158 21.67 -4.75 3.20
N SER A 159 21.95 -5.99 2.79
CA SER A 159 21.79 -6.47 1.41
C SER A 159 20.36 -6.84 1.02
N ASP A 160 19.45 -6.94 2.00
CA ASP A 160 18.11 -7.46 1.76
C ASP A 160 17.22 -6.39 1.12
N ASP A 161 16.33 -6.81 0.20
CA ASP A 161 15.33 -5.91 -0.39
C ASP A 161 14.21 -5.67 0.63
N ILE A 162 14.25 -4.51 1.27
CA ILE A 162 13.39 -4.17 2.41
C ILE A 162 12.21 -3.32 1.94
N PRO A 163 10.95 -3.74 2.21
CA PRO A 163 9.77 -2.95 1.90
C PRO A 163 9.83 -1.57 2.57
N GLN A 164 9.53 -0.52 1.81
CA GLN A 164 9.65 0.87 2.29
C GLN A 164 8.67 1.25 3.40
N SER A 165 7.62 0.46 3.64
CA SER A 165 6.62 0.72 4.68
C SER A 165 6.95 0.09 6.03
N GLU A 166 7.99 -0.76 6.10
CA GLU A 166 8.29 -1.54 7.30
C GLU A 166 9.45 -0.96 8.11
N TYR A 167 9.25 -0.88 9.44
CA TYR A 167 10.30 -0.56 10.39
C TYR A 167 11.23 -1.76 10.54
N TRP A 168 12.44 -1.62 10.02
CA TRP A 168 13.41 -2.70 9.95
C TRP A 168 14.77 -2.23 10.47
N LEU A 169 15.41 -3.04 11.31
CA LEU A 169 16.79 -2.86 11.75
C LEU A 169 17.74 -3.67 10.86
N GLU A 170 18.70 -3.00 10.24
CA GLU A 170 19.65 -3.61 9.33
C GLU A 170 20.99 -3.88 10.01
N GLN A 171 21.50 -5.09 9.89
CA GLN A 171 22.79 -5.50 10.44
C GLN A 171 23.88 -5.50 9.38
N TYR A 172 25.05 -4.96 9.73
CA TYR A 172 26.28 -5.08 8.96
C TYR A 172 27.11 -6.28 9.43
N ASN A 173 28.00 -6.77 8.55
CA ASN A 173 28.89 -7.89 8.85
C ASN A 173 29.87 -7.66 10.01
N ASN A 174 30.16 -6.39 10.33
CA ASN A 174 31.01 -6.01 11.46
C ASN A 174 30.24 -5.94 12.80
N GLY A 175 28.96 -6.36 12.83
CA GLY A 175 28.11 -6.29 14.02
C GLY A 175 27.47 -4.93 14.27
N SER A 176 27.78 -3.89 13.48
CA SER A 176 27.09 -2.60 13.55
C SER A 176 25.67 -2.70 13.01
N TRP A 177 24.78 -1.87 13.54
CA TRP A 177 23.39 -1.79 13.09
C TRP A 177 23.06 -0.43 12.46
N LYS A 178 22.06 -0.44 11.61
CA LYS A 178 21.56 0.71 10.86
C LYS A 178 20.05 0.78 10.94
N TYR A 179 19.54 2.00 11.04
CA TYR A 179 18.11 2.28 10.94
C TYR A 179 17.85 3.42 9.98
N HIS A 180 16.76 3.30 9.22
CA HIS A 180 16.26 4.34 8.34
C HIS A 180 14.99 4.97 8.90
N PHE A 181 14.94 6.30 8.91
CA PHE A 181 13.79 7.05 9.42
C PHE A 181 12.60 6.95 8.48
N HIS A 182 11.40 6.95 9.05
CA HIS A 182 10.14 6.94 8.32
C HIS A 182 9.43 8.29 8.44
N ASP A 183 9.13 8.89 7.31
CA ASP A 183 8.29 10.07 7.24
C ASP A 183 6.84 9.65 7.01
N LEU A 184 5.94 10.30 7.74
CA LEU A 184 4.51 10.11 7.58
C LEU A 184 3.90 11.23 6.76
N ASP A 185 2.89 10.88 5.97
CA ASP A 185 2.01 11.87 5.37
C ASP A 185 1.34 12.73 6.46
N TYR A 186 0.98 13.97 6.14
CA TYR A 186 0.28 14.90 7.02
C TYR A 186 -0.98 14.28 7.66
N TYR A 187 -1.70 13.44 6.92
CA TYR A 187 -2.90 12.74 7.41
C TYR A 187 -2.59 11.41 8.14
N GLY A 188 -1.32 11.05 8.30
CA GLY A 188 -0.88 9.84 9.00
C GLY A 188 -1.15 8.51 8.28
N GLY A 189 -1.65 8.55 7.04
CA GLY A 189 -2.10 7.35 6.32
C GLY A 189 -1.02 6.58 5.58
N LEU A 190 0.14 7.18 5.33
CA LEU A 190 1.26 6.57 4.61
C LEU A 190 2.55 6.83 5.38
N ASN A 191 3.33 5.77 5.62
CA ASN A 191 4.69 5.85 6.14
C ASN A 191 5.67 5.34 5.06
N VAL A 192 6.75 6.06 4.83
CA VAL A 192 7.75 5.65 3.85
C VAL A 192 9.13 5.87 4.42
N ARG A 193 9.96 4.84 4.26
CA ARG A 193 11.38 4.84 4.54
C ARG A 193 12.08 5.95 3.75
N THR A 194 12.80 6.80 4.46
CA THR A 194 13.55 7.91 3.87
C THR A 194 15.01 7.54 3.61
N ASN A 195 15.69 8.40 2.86
CA ASN A 195 17.15 8.31 2.66
C ASN A 195 17.95 8.74 3.90
N ARG A 196 17.28 9.13 5.00
CA ARG A 196 17.95 9.45 6.26
C ARG A 196 18.15 8.17 7.05
N PHE A 197 19.36 7.99 7.53
CA PHE A 197 19.70 6.83 8.33
C PHE A 197 20.68 7.19 9.44
N ILE A 198 20.69 6.34 10.44
CA ILE A 198 21.63 6.39 11.54
C ILE A 198 22.30 5.01 11.68
N THR A 199 23.55 5.04 12.09
CA THR A 199 24.34 3.84 12.40
C THR A 199 24.86 3.90 13.82
N THR A 200 25.09 2.76 14.42
CA THR A 200 25.87 2.67 15.67
C THR A 200 27.12 1.86 15.44
N ASN A 201 28.20 2.28 16.06
CA ASN A 201 29.44 1.53 16.08
C ASN A 201 29.78 1.16 17.52
N GLN A 202 30.46 0.05 17.72
CA GLN A 202 30.75 -0.43 19.05
C GLN A 202 31.97 -1.33 19.07
N THR A 203 32.65 -1.31 20.20
CA THR A 203 33.83 -2.14 20.44
C THR A 203 33.72 -2.73 21.84
N CYS A 204 33.80 -4.05 21.95
CA CYS A 204 33.76 -4.76 23.23
C CYS A 204 34.99 -5.63 23.43
N SER A 205 35.50 -5.60 24.66
CA SER A 205 36.46 -6.58 25.16
C SER A 205 35.76 -7.49 26.15
N SER A 206 36.01 -8.80 26.07
CA SER A 206 35.49 -9.79 26.99
C SER A 206 36.59 -10.33 27.91
N TYR A 207 36.24 -10.51 29.18
CA TYR A 207 37.13 -10.99 30.22
C TYR A 207 36.43 -12.08 31.02
N LYS A 208 37.15 -13.15 31.34
CA LYS A 208 36.62 -14.22 32.17
C LYS A 208 36.73 -13.83 33.65
N ILE A 209 35.63 -14.00 34.39
CA ILE A 209 35.60 -13.76 35.82
C ILE A 209 36.20 -14.99 36.52
N MET A 210 37.24 -14.74 37.30
CA MET A 210 37.99 -15.78 38.01
C MET A 210 37.47 -16.00 39.42
N ASN A 211 36.99 -14.93 40.06
CA ASN A 211 36.60 -14.95 41.46
C ASN A 211 35.60 -13.80 41.72
N ILE A 212 34.69 -13.95 42.69
CA ILE A 212 33.69 -12.93 43.05
C ILE A 212 33.38 -12.99 44.54
N THR A 213 33.36 -11.86 45.24
CA THR A 213 33.07 -11.83 46.68
C THR A 213 31.67 -12.37 47.01
N SER A 214 31.48 -12.85 48.25
CA SER A 214 30.20 -13.45 48.69
C SER A 214 29.02 -12.50 48.70
N ASP A 215 29.28 -11.19 48.75
CA ASP A 215 28.30 -10.11 48.60
C ASP A 215 27.95 -9.83 47.13
N MET A 216 28.64 -10.47 46.17
CA MET A 216 28.50 -10.26 44.73
C MET A 216 28.73 -8.80 44.32
N GLU A 217 29.67 -8.11 44.96
CA GLU A 217 30.00 -6.71 44.59
C GLU A 217 31.35 -6.59 43.88
N THR A 218 32.36 -7.32 44.35
CA THR A 218 33.72 -7.23 43.81
C THR A 218 34.09 -8.51 43.11
N PHE A 219 34.58 -8.41 41.87
CA PHE A 219 35.04 -9.56 41.10
C PHE A 219 36.43 -9.33 40.52
N TRP A 220 37.15 -10.42 40.33
CA TRP A 220 38.47 -10.43 39.73
C TRP A 220 38.39 -11.02 38.33
N TYR A 221 38.99 -10.34 37.36
CA TYR A 221 39.12 -10.84 36.00
C TYR A 221 40.58 -10.77 35.54
N PHE A 222 40.88 -11.62 34.56
CA PHE A 222 42.18 -11.67 33.92
C PHE A 222 42.11 -10.95 32.57
N ASP A 223 42.97 -9.97 32.37
CA ASP A 223 43.14 -9.32 31.07
C ASP A 223 44.27 -10.00 30.29
N PRO A 224 43.98 -10.72 29.20
CA PRO A 224 45.00 -11.40 28.40
C PRO A 224 45.92 -10.43 27.66
N ALA A 225 45.52 -9.18 27.41
CA ALA A 225 46.34 -8.21 26.70
C ALA A 225 47.48 -7.66 27.57
N THR A 226 47.20 -7.40 28.85
CA THR A 226 48.18 -6.88 29.80
C THR A 226 48.81 -7.97 30.67
N ASN A 227 48.28 -9.19 30.64
CA ASN A 227 48.68 -10.34 31.46
C ASN A 227 48.64 -10.01 32.97
N LYS A 228 47.61 -9.26 33.39
CA LYS A 228 47.41 -8.83 34.77
C LYS A 228 46.01 -9.17 35.25
N TYR A 229 45.90 -9.35 36.57
CA TYR A 229 44.63 -9.47 37.26
C TYR A 229 44.17 -8.09 37.71
N TYR A 230 42.90 -7.81 37.48
CA TYR A 230 42.23 -6.60 37.92
C TYR A 230 41.02 -6.97 38.75
N ASP A 231 40.74 -6.15 39.75
CA ASP A 231 39.50 -6.14 40.51
C ASP A 231 38.61 -4.98 40.06
N GLU A 232 37.32 -5.25 39.96
CA GLU A 232 36.29 -4.23 39.73
C GLU A 232 35.17 -4.43 40.73
N THR A 233 34.67 -3.30 41.25
CA THR A 233 33.58 -3.28 42.22
C THR A 233 32.35 -2.65 41.58
N LEU A 234 31.30 -3.45 41.40
CA LEU A 234 30.01 -3.02 40.87
C LEU A 234 28.91 -3.41 41.84
N GLN A 235 27.99 -2.50 42.10
CA GLN A 235 26.87 -2.78 42.98
C GLN A 235 25.78 -3.57 42.25
N GLU A 236 24.91 -4.23 43.02
CA GLU A 236 23.69 -4.88 42.53
C GLU A 236 23.91 -6.03 41.53
N LEU A 237 25.05 -6.75 41.56
CA LEU A 237 25.20 -7.91 40.68
C LEU A 237 24.24 -9.05 41.08
N LEU A 238 23.67 -9.72 40.06
CA LEU A 238 22.68 -10.77 40.23
C LEU A 238 23.08 -12.01 39.42
N ALA A 239 23.05 -13.17 40.06
CA ALA A 239 23.28 -14.45 39.39
C ALA A 239 22.10 -14.84 38.49
N ASN A 240 22.38 -15.43 37.32
CA ASN A 240 21.43 -15.73 36.23
C ASN A 240 20.82 -14.48 35.56
N PHE A 241 21.43 -13.32 35.75
CA PHE A 241 21.09 -12.09 35.04
C PHE A 241 22.33 -11.56 34.33
N THR A 242 22.09 -10.79 33.27
CA THR A 242 23.09 -9.86 32.76
C THR A 242 22.85 -8.51 33.40
N THR A 243 23.81 -8.04 34.18
CA THR A 243 23.82 -6.70 34.74
C THR A 243 24.56 -5.77 33.80
N TYR A 244 23.89 -4.72 33.35
CA TYR A 244 24.54 -3.63 32.60
C TYR A 244 24.72 -2.43 33.52
N ALA A 245 25.91 -1.81 33.47
CA ALA A 245 26.26 -0.66 34.26
C ALA A 245 26.85 0.47 33.40
N LEU A 246 26.48 1.71 33.68
CA LEU A 246 27.05 2.90 33.02
C LEU A 246 28.17 3.52 33.81
N ARG A 247 29.32 3.68 33.17
CA ARG A 247 30.45 4.41 33.76
C ARG A 247 30.08 5.91 33.95
N PRO A 248 30.37 6.54 35.09
CA PRO A 248 30.05 7.95 35.34
C PRO A 248 30.85 8.92 34.45
N ALA A 249 32.14 8.64 34.25
CA ALA A 249 33.06 9.44 33.44
C ALA A 249 33.22 8.85 32.03
N TYR A 250 33.12 9.70 31.01
CA TYR A 250 33.31 9.33 29.61
C TYR A 250 33.79 10.55 28.79
N ASP A 251 34.69 10.32 27.84
CA ASP A 251 35.40 11.33 27.03
C ASP A 251 34.92 11.31 25.56
N CYS A 252 33.61 11.35 25.33
CA CYS A 252 33.08 11.39 23.97
C CYS A 252 31.71 12.08 23.87
N ASP A 253 31.49 12.77 22.75
CA ASP A 253 30.30 13.60 22.58
C ASP A 253 29.02 12.77 22.33
N ARG A 254 29.12 11.67 21.57
CA ARG A 254 27.98 10.84 21.12
C ARG A 254 28.10 9.36 21.49
N CYS A 255 28.94 9.04 22.46
CA CYS A 255 29.21 7.65 22.85
C CYS A 255 29.01 7.42 24.36
N ARG A 256 28.94 6.16 24.77
CA ARG A 256 28.89 5.78 26.19
C ARG A 256 29.59 4.45 26.43
N SER A 257 30.36 4.38 27.52
CA SER A 257 30.94 3.13 28.01
C SER A 257 29.92 2.37 28.85
N VAL A 258 29.64 1.14 28.45
CA VAL A 258 28.74 0.20 29.10
C VAL A 258 29.56 -1.00 29.59
N TYR A 259 29.40 -1.31 30.86
CA TYR A 259 29.87 -2.55 31.46
C TYR A 259 28.75 -3.58 31.42
N ALA A 260 29.05 -4.81 31.00
CA ALA A 260 28.10 -5.91 31.09
C ALA A 260 28.72 -7.06 31.88
N VAL A 261 28.04 -7.51 32.92
CA VAL A 261 28.47 -8.63 33.77
C VAL A 261 27.43 -9.74 33.63
N GLN A 262 27.87 -10.90 33.17
CA GLN A 262 27.04 -12.09 33.01
C GLN A 262 27.47 -13.11 34.05
N LEU A 263 26.64 -13.33 35.08
CA LEU A 263 26.91 -14.30 36.14
C LEU A 263 26.05 -15.53 35.99
N THR A 264 26.65 -16.72 36.15
CA THR A 264 25.91 -17.98 36.17
C THR A 264 25.40 -18.30 37.58
N SER A 265 24.55 -19.32 37.70
CA SER A 265 24.11 -19.85 39.00
C SER A 265 25.28 -20.36 39.86
N ALA A 266 26.43 -20.66 39.27
CA ALA A 266 27.63 -21.05 40.01
C ALA A 266 28.19 -19.89 40.86
N ALA A 267 27.94 -18.63 40.48
CA ALA A 267 28.38 -17.46 41.24
C ALA A 267 27.80 -17.41 42.67
N GLN A 268 26.63 -18.02 42.92
CA GLN A 268 26.03 -18.09 44.25
C GLN A 268 26.62 -19.19 45.14
N ASN A 269 27.22 -20.22 44.55
CA ASN A 269 27.73 -21.39 45.25
C ASN A 269 29.24 -21.31 45.49
N TRP A 270 29.67 -20.18 46.08
CA TRP A 270 31.06 -19.83 46.39
C TRP A 270 31.87 -20.91 47.16
N ASN A 271 31.19 -21.86 47.80
CA ASN A 271 31.81 -22.72 48.81
C ASN A 271 32.67 -23.87 48.26
N ASN A 272 32.75 -24.10 46.95
CA ASN A 272 33.50 -25.24 46.42
C ASN A 272 34.50 -24.83 45.34
N ASN A 273 35.76 -25.23 45.55
CA ASN A 273 36.93 -25.17 44.65
C ASN A 273 36.74 -25.85 43.26
N THR A 274 35.52 -25.98 42.77
CA THR A 274 35.23 -26.38 41.41
C THR A 274 35.48 -25.19 40.50
N GLU A 275 36.32 -25.36 39.47
CA GLU A 275 36.50 -24.49 38.31
C GLU A 275 35.18 -24.32 37.53
N GLY A 276 34.15 -23.80 38.17
CA GLY A 276 32.88 -23.47 37.56
C GLY A 276 33.03 -22.22 36.70
N ASP A 277 32.28 -22.16 35.61
CA ASP A 277 32.15 -20.93 34.81
C ASP A 277 31.37 -19.89 35.64
N ILE A 278 32.06 -19.05 36.41
CA ILE A 278 31.45 -18.03 37.28
C ILE A 278 30.72 -16.98 36.42
N GLY A 279 31.32 -16.61 35.30
CA GLY A 279 30.76 -15.61 34.41
C GLY A 279 31.78 -14.89 33.53
N TYR A 280 31.28 -13.92 32.78
CA TYR A 280 32.07 -13.05 31.91
C TYR A 280 31.77 -11.58 32.21
N PHE A 281 32.81 -10.76 32.10
CA PHE A 281 32.75 -9.32 32.17
C PHE A 281 33.07 -8.73 30.80
N PHE A 282 32.29 -7.76 30.36
CA PHE A 282 32.50 -7.06 29.11
C PHE A 282 32.64 -5.57 29.36
N THR A 283 33.64 -4.98 28.72
CA THR A 283 33.80 -3.52 28.64
C THR A 283 33.53 -3.10 27.21
N CYS A 284 32.46 -2.34 27.02
CA CYS A 284 32.00 -1.95 25.70
C CYS A 284 31.89 -0.44 25.57
N ASP A 285 32.34 0.10 24.44
CA ASP A 285 32.08 1.48 24.06
C ASP A 285 31.08 1.48 22.90
N VAL A 286 29.97 2.20 23.07
CA VAL A 286 28.89 2.30 22.09
C VAL A 286 28.81 3.73 21.58
N GLU A 287 28.88 3.91 20.27
CA GLU A 287 28.83 5.21 19.61
C GLU A 287 27.63 5.29 18.66
N VAL A 288 26.90 6.41 18.73
CA VAL A 288 25.77 6.70 17.85
C VAL A 288 26.17 7.78 16.85
N SER A 289 26.23 7.42 15.56
CA SER A 289 26.58 8.36 14.50
C SER A 289 25.56 9.53 14.37
N PRO A 290 25.95 10.65 13.75
CA PRO A 290 24.98 11.66 13.32
C PRO A 290 24.04 11.10 12.25
N ILE A 291 22.85 11.71 12.13
CA ILE A 291 21.88 11.31 11.11
C ILE A 291 22.38 11.75 9.74
N PHE A 292 22.59 10.78 8.86
CA PHE A 292 23.00 11.03 7.48
C PHE A 292 21.83 11.63 6.69
N ASN A 293 22.15 12.57 5.79
CA ASN A 293 21.18 13.27 4.94
C ASN A 293 20.09 14.06 5.71
N ALA A 294 20.42 14.54 6.91
CA ALA A 294 19.61 15.51 7.64
C ALA A 294 19.67 16.88 6.94
N LYS A 295 18.53 17.38 6.45
CA LYS A 295 18.41 18.69 5.77
C LYS A 295 17.82 19.79 6.67
N LEU A 296 17.02 19.40 7.65
CA LEU A 296 16.25 20.28 8.53
C LEU A 296 16.77 20.12 9.97
N ASP A 297 16.67 21.17 10.78
CA ASP A 297 17.11 21.12 12.19
C ASP A 297 16.35 20.05 12.99
N ASN A 298 15.07 19.82 12.66
CA ASN A 298 14.25 18.77 13.28
C ASN A 298 14.71 17.35 12.90
N HIS A 299 15.57 17.19 11.89
CA HIS A 299 16.16 15.90 11.53
C HIS A 299 17.43 15.59 12.33
N ILE A 300 17.92 16.53 13.15
CA ILE A 300 19.18 16.40 13.87
C ILE A 300 18.90 15.78 15.24
N LEU A 301 19.54 14.65 15.51
CA LEU A 301 19.59 14.06 16.85
C LEU A 301 20.73 14.73 17.64
N SER A 302 20.39 15.41 18.74
CA SER A 302 21.39 16.07 19.58
C SER A 302 22.37 15.08 20.21
N ASP A 303 23.59 15.54 20.50
CA ASP A 303 24.64 14.70 21.10
C ASP A 303 24.24 14.15 22.49
N ARG A 304 23.44 14.91 23.23
CA ARG A 304 22.85 14.43 24.49
C ARG A 304 21.94 13.22 24.26
N GLN A 305 21.01 13.29 23.29
CA GLN A 305 20.11 12.17 23.03
C GLN A 305 20.83 10.96 22.43
N ALA A 306 21.86 11.20 21.62
CA ALA A 306 22.75 10.17 21.11
C ALA A 306 23.46 9.41 22.25
N ARG A 307 23.98 10.12 23.27
CA ARG A 307 24.59 9.51 24.47
C ARG A 307 23.61 8.72 25.30
N ILE A 308 22.39 9.23 25.48
CA ILE A 308 21.33 8.53 26.20
C ILE A 308 20.98 7.22 25.47
N ALA A 309 20.87 7.25 24.14
CA ALA A 309 20.63 6.06 23.33
C ALA A 309 21.78 5.05 23.39
N ALA A 310 23.03 5.51 23.33
CA ALA A 310 24.22 4.66 23.41
C ALA A 310 24.30 3.88 24.74
N GLY A 311 23.94 4.52 25.85
CA GLY A 311 23.92 3.92 27.18
C GLY A 311 22.57 3.31 27.59
N ALA A 312 21.57 3.31 26.71
CA ALA A 312 20.18 3.05 27.09
C ALA A 312 19.96 1.71 27.78
N ILE A 313 20.74 0.67 27.44
CA ILE A 313 20.59 -0.68 27.99
C ILE A 313 20.81 -0.73 29.51
N ALA A 314 21.65 0.16 30.05
CA ALA A 314 21.96 0.22 31.48
C ALA A 314 21.19 1.33 32.21
N ASN A 315 20.37 2.12 31.49
CA ASN A 315 19.63 3.21 32.08
C ASN A 315 18.40 2.71 32.86
N ARG A 316 18.36 2.96 34.17
CA ARG A 316 17.13 2.76 34.99
C ARG A 316 16.39 4.05 35.34
N GLY A 317 16.88 5.18 34.83
CA GLY A 317 16.39 6.51 35.17
C GLY A 317 16.86 7.06 36.50
N TRP A 318 17.78 6.40 37.20
CA TRP A 318 18.42 6.99 38.36
C TRP A 318 19.88 6.52 38.43
N VAL A 319 20.73 7.35 39.01
CA VAL A 319 22.16 7.08 39.21
C VAL A 319 22.45 7.01 40.69
N ASP A 320 23.35 6.11 41.09
CA ASP A 320 23.79 5.99 42.48
C ASP A 320 24.58 7.23 42.95
N GLY A 321 24.99 7.24 44.22
CA GLY A 321 25.77 8.34 44.79
C GLY A 321 27.15 8.57 44.13
N ASN A 322 27.63 7.59 43.34
CA ASN A 322 28.88 7.62 42.60
C ASN A 322 28.66 7.90 41.10
N GLY A 323 27.40 8.10 40.66
CA GLY A 323 27.03 8.38 39.28
C GLY A 323 26.85 7.15 38.36
N TRP A 324 26.83 5.94 38.90
CA TRP A 324 26.57 4.71 38.14
C TRP A 324 25.08 4.48 37.96
N SER A 325 24.68 3.96 36.80
CA SER A 325 23.33 3.44 36.57
C SER A 325 23.42 1.95 36.30
N TYR A 326 22.52 1.17 36.88
CA TYR A 326 22.48 -0.29 36.75
C TYR A 326 21.12 -0.74 36.21
N PHE A 327 21.12 -1.74 35.34
CA PHE A 327 19.92 -2.42 34.90
C PHE A 327 20.18 -3.92 34.73
N HIS A 328 19.21 -4.76 35.12
CA HIS A 328 19.34 -6.21 35.07
C HIS A 328 18.35 -6.82 34.10
N TYR A 329 18.84 -7.64 33.18
CA TYR A 329 18.00 -8.44 32.30
C TYR A 329 18.17 -9.91 32.61
N ARG A 330 17.03 -10.59 32.74
CA ARG A 330 16.98 -12.05 32.85
C ARG A 330 17.35 -12.67 31.49
N ASP A 331 17.98 -13.84 31.54
CA ASP A 331 18.37 -14.66 30.38
C ASP A 331 17.25 -14.88 29.33
N SER A 332 15.99 -14.92 29.78
CA SER A 332 14.80 -15.07 28.92
C SER A 332 14.48 -13.85 28.05
N VAL A 333 15.08 -12.69 28.33
CA VAL A 333 14.92 -11.45 27.54
C VAL A 333 16.13 -11.33 26.61
N GLY A 334 15.92 -10.86 25.37
CA GLY A 334 17.00 -10.74 24.38
C GLY A 334 18.25 -10.01 24.91
N ALA A 335 18.05 -8.92 25.65
CA ALA A 335 19.12 -8.16 26.31
C ALA A 335 19.85 -8.93 27.43
N GLY A 336 19.23 -9.94 28.04
CA GLY A 336 19.83 -10.72 29.13
C GLY A 336 20.50 -12.02 28.68
N SER A 337 20.45 -12.35 27.39
CA SER A 337 20.98 -13.60 26.84
C SER A 337 22.45 -13.83 27.20
N TYR A 338 22.78 -15.03 27.69
CA TYR A 338 24.15 -15.39 28.07
C TYR A 338 25.01 -15.65 26.82
N ILE A 339 26.10 -14.89 26.67
CA ILE A 339 26.88 -14.81 25.42
C ILE A 339 28.23 -15.57 25.51
N PHE A 340 28.51 -16.24 26.63
CA PHE A 340 29.68 -17.12 26.82
C PHE A 340 31.03 -16.47 26.45
N GLY A 341 31.19 -15.18 26.73
CA GLY A 341 32.44 -14.45 26.45
C GLY A 341 32.65 -14.04 24.98
N ASN A 342 31.68 -14.24 24.09
CA ASN A 342 31.77 -13.79 22.70
C ASN A 342 31.58 -12.27 22.59
N SER A 343 32.67 -11.53 22.38
CA SER A 343 32.63 -10.06 22.28
C SER A 343 31.80 -9.57 21.09
N THR A 344 31.91 -10.21 19.92
CA THR A 344 31.16 -9.81 18.71
C THR A 344 29.65 -9.95 18.87
N ALA A 345 29.21 -10.97 19.60
CA ALA A 345 27.79 -11.13 19.92
C ALA A 345 27.29 -10.05 20.90
N MET A 346 28.11 -9.67 21.89
CA MET A 346 27.80 -8.57 22.80
C MET A 346 27.78 -7.21 22.08
N GLU A 347 28.75 -6.98 21.18
CA GLU A 347 28.78 -5.81 20.29
C GLU A 347 27.50 -5.69 19.49
N SER A 348 27.11 -6.77 18.80
CA SER A 348 25.88 -6.78 18.02
C SER A 348 24.64 -6.54 18.89
N LEU A 349 24.60 -7.07 20.12
CA LEU A 349 23.47 -6.87 21.04
C LEU A 349 23.35 -5.41 21.48
N LEU A 350 24.44 -4.79 21.91
CA LEU A 350 24.47 -3.39 22.34
C LEU A 350 24.15 -2.44 21.20
N SER A 351 24.69 -2.72 20.02
CA SER A 351 24.40 -1.98 18.80
C SER A 351 22.94 -2.05 18.40
N GLN A 352 22.38 -3.26 18.40
CA GLN A 352 20.96 -3.46 18.15
C GLN A 352 20.13 -2.67 19.15
N PHE A 353 20.47 -2.71 20.44
CA PHE A 353 19.73 -2.01 21.47
C PHE A 353 19.78 -0.50 21.22
N ALA A 354 20.96 0.08 20.99
CA ALA A 354 21.14 1.51 20.76
C ALA A 354 20.45 2.02 19.48
N VAL A 355 20.57 1.32 18.35
CA VAL A 355 19.82 1.66 17.12
C VAL A 355 18.33 1.47 17.32
N GLY A 356 17.96 0.42 18.03
CA GLY A 356 16.60 0.07 18.37
C GLY A 356 15.89 1.16 19.18
N VAL A 357 16.61 1.80 20.11
CA VAL A 357 16.14 2.97 20.86
C VAL A 357 15.74 4.10 19.90
N ILE A 358 16.56 4.36 18.89
CA ILE A 358 16.30 5.41 17.89
C ILE A 358 15.14 5.02 16.97
N ALA A 359 15.03 3.75 16.60
CA ALA A 359 13.91 3.24 15.81
C ALA A 359 12.57 3.37 16.56
N ALA A 360 12.56 3.03 17.84
CA ALA A 360 11.40 3.21 18.71
C ALA A 360 11.11 4.69 18.96
N LEU A 361 12.14 5.52 19.08
CA LEU A 361 11.99 6.97 19.12
C LEU A 361 11.27 7.49 17.87
N ASP A 362 11.67 7.08 16.67
CA ASP A 362 10.98 7.50 15.42
C ASP A 362 9.49 7.10 15.44
N GLN A 363 9.17 5.89 15.91
CA GLN A 363 7.79 5.40 15.90
C GLN A 363 6.91 5.99 17.02
N LEU A 364 7.45 6.14 18.23
CA LEU A 364 6.68 6.38 19.44
C LEU A 364 6.72 7.83 19.92
N ASN A 365 7.75 8.60 19.54
CA ASN A 365 7.79 10.00 19.95
C ASN A 365 6.66 10.81 19.29
N PRO A 366 6.25 11.92 19.94
CA PRO A 366 5.46 12.95 19.30
C PRO A 366 6.09 13.40 17.99
N ARG A 367 5.25 13.65 16.98
CA ARG A 367 5.69 14.09 15.67
C ARG A 367 5.31 15.54 15.43
N ASP A 368 6.24 16.26 14.81
CA ASP A 368 6.06 17.64 14.38
C ASP A 368 5.79 17.70 12.89
N PHE A 369 4.94 18.65 12.49
CA PHE A 369 4.68 18.89 11.07
C PHE A 369 5.68 19.89 10.51
N VAL A 370 6.33 19.52 9.41
CA VAL A 370 7.32 20.38 8.75
C VAL A 370 6.91 20.61 7.31
N PHE A 371 6.94 21.88 6.91
CA PHE A 371 6.82 22.31 5.52
C PHE A 371 8.21 22.21 4.86
N ASP A 372 8.27 21.91 3.56
CA ASP A 372 9.51 21.69 2.78
C ASP A 372 10.26 20.37 3.04
N SER A 373 9.52 19.27 3.25
CA SER A 373 10.11 17.93 3.22
C SER A 373 9.53 17.06 2.09
N ASP A 374 10.13 15.89 1.92
CA ASP A 374 9.79 14.91 0.91
C ASP A 374 8.56 14.09 1.37
N ARG A 375 7.36 14.53 0.98
CA ARG A 375 6.09 13.90 1.31
C ARG A 375 5.90 12.58 0.58
N PRO A 376 5.58 11.48 1.29
CA PRO A 376 5.26 10.23 0.65
C PRO A 376 3.94 10.32 -0.12
N PHE A 377 3.92 9.76 -1.32
CA PHE A 377 2.72 9.56 -2.09
C PHE A 377 2.70 8.15 -2.68
N GLN A 378 1.53 7.52 -2.65
CA GLN A 378 1.30 6.25 -3.32
C GLN A 378 0.61 6.51 -4.66
N GLY A 379 1.18 5.97 -5.74
CA GLY A 379 0.57 6.02 -7.07
C GLY A 379 -0.59 5.03 -7.20
N ASN A 380 -1.38 5.16 -8.26
CA ASN A 380 -2.33 4.13 -8.66
C ASN A 380 -1.74 3.35 -9.85
N LYS A 381 -1.76 2.02 -9.76
CA LYS A 381 -1.39 1.10 -10.83
C LYS A 381 -2.65 0.63 -11.53
N LEU A 382 -2.73 0.90 -12.83
CA LEU A 382 -3.81 0.34 -13.65
C LEU A 382 -3.49 -1.13 -13.95
N ASN A 383 -4.27 -2.04 -13.39
CA ASN A 383 -4.18 -3.46 -13.65
C ASN A 383 -5.23 -3.83 -14.70
N VAL A 384 -4.80 -4.27 -15.88
CA VAL A 384 -5.69 -4.58 -17.00
C VAL A 384 -5.55 -6.05 -17.37
N ILE A 385 -6.68 -6.74 -17.40
CA ILE A 385 -6.76 -8.12 -17.93
C ILE A 385 -6.82 -8.04 -19.46
N TRP A 386 -5.66 -7.90 -20.08
CA TRP A 386 -5.52 -7.61 -21.51
C TRP A 386 -6.29 -8.58 -22.42
N TRP A 387 -6.27 -9.89 -22.13
CA TRP A 387 -6.97 -10.87 -22.96
C TRP A 387 -8.49 -10.67 -22.95
N ALA A 388 -9.09 -10.39 -21.77
CA ALA A 388 -10.52 -10.14 -21.62
C ALA A 388 -10.89 -8.80 -22.27
N PHE A 389 -10.05 -7.79 -22.09
CA PHE A 389 -10.19 -6.48 -22.72
C PHE A 389 -10.21 -6.59 -24.25
N TYR A 390 -9.22 -7.27 -24.86
CA TYR A 390 -9.16 -7.47 -26.31
C TYR A 390 -10.31 -8.33 -26.83
N SER A 391 -10.72 -9.37 -26.09
CA SER A 391 -11.85 -10.22 -26.48
C SER A 391 -13.17 -9.43 -26.52
N LEU A 392 -13.45 -8.64 -25.48
CA LEU A 392 -14.65 -7.80 -25.43
C LEU A 392 -14.63 -6.69 -26.48
N LEU A 393 -13.49 -6.02 -26.66
CA LEU A 393 -13.32 -4.99 -27.68
C LEU A 393 -13.47 -5.56 -29.10
N GLY A 394 -12.84 -6.70 -29.36
CA GLY A 394 -12.91 -7.43 -30.62
C GLY A 394 -14.33 -7.91 -30.93
N CYS A 395 -15.05 -8.44 -29.93
CA CYS A 395 -16.44 -8.86 -30.07
C CYS A 395 -17.36 -7.68 -30.41
N LEU A 396 -17.19 -6.54 -29.74
CA LEU A 396 -17.97 -5.32 -30.02
C LEU A 396 -17.73 -4.78 -31.44
N LEU A 397 -16.46 -4.66 -31.85
CA LEU A 397 -16.10 -4.21 -33.19
C LEU A 397 -16.55 -5.21 -34.27
N GLY A 398 -16.34 -6.51 -34.02
CA GLY A 398 -16.78 -7.59 -34.90
C GLY A 398 -18.29 -7.58 -35.11
N ALA A 399 -19.07 -7.45 -34.04
CA ALA A 399 -20.52 -7.30 -34.12
C ALA A 399 -20.91 -6.08 -34.97
N GLN A 400 -20.30 -4.92 -34.72
CA GLN A 400 -20.58 -3.70 -35.49
C GLN A 400 -20.30 -3.87 -36.99
N ILE A 401 -19.18 -4.51 -37.36
CA ILE A 401 -18.83 -4.79 -38.75
C ILE A 401 -19.85 -5.76 -39.38
N ILE A 402 -20.18 -6.85 -38.69
CA ILE A 402 -21.16 -7.84 -39.18
C ILE A 402 -22.52 -7.16 -39.43
N PHE A 403 -23.00 -6.35 -38.48
CA PHE A 403 -24.25 -5.61 -38.65
C PHE A 403 -24.20 -4.61 -39.81
N SER A 404 -23.07 -3.95 -40.01
CA SER A 404 -22.87 -3.02 -41.13
C SER A 404 -22.91 -3.75 -42.47
N ILE A 405 -22.25 -4.91 -42.59
CA ILE A 405 -22.27 -5.74 -43.80
C ILE A 405 -23.68 -6.25 -44.09
N ILE A 406 -24.39 -6.75 -43.06
CA ILE A 406 -25.78 -7.19 -43.20
C ILE A 406 -26.63 -6.02 -43.70
N ALA A 407 -26.53 -4.85 -43.07
CA ALA A 407 -27.30 -3.68 -43.47
C ALA A 407 -26.99 -3.23 -44.91
N LEU A 408 -25.73 -3.27 -45.35
CA LEU A 408 -25.35 -2.96 -46.73
C LEU A 408 -25.93 -3.97 -47.72
N TRP A 409 -25.88 -5.26 -47.41
CA TRP A 409 -26.47 -6.31 -48.24
C TRP A 409 -27.99 -6.16 -48.32
N PHE A 410 -28.63 -5.82 -47.21
CA PHE A 410 -30.07 -5.50 -47.15
C PHE A 410 -30.41 -4.23 -47.93
N SER A 411 -29.59 -3.18 -47.84
CA SER A 411 -29.80 -1.90 -48.51
C SER A 411 -29.67 -2.03 -50.03
N ASN A 412 -28.71 -2.81 -50.54
CA ASN A 412 -28.53 -2.99 -51.99
C ASN A 412 -29.75 -3.65 -52.69
N SER A 413 -30.62 -4.31 -51.92
CA SER A 413 -31.82 -4.97 -52.47
C SER A 413 -33.06 -4.09 -52.58
N VAL A 414 -33.04 -2.87 -52.03
CA VAL A 414 -34.20 -1.98 -51.98
C VAL A 414 -33.75 -0.54 -52.18
N VAL A 415 -34.38 0.20 -53.12
CA VAL A 415 -34.12 1.64 -53.29
C VAL A 415 -34.59 2.38 -52.04
N VAL A 416 -33.65 2.74 -51.17
CA VAL A 416 -33.89 3.53 -49.97
C VAL A 416 -34.20 4.96 -50.40
N LYS A 417 -35.38 5.46 -50.02
CA LYS A 417 -35.76 6.87 -50.22
C LYS A 417 -35.60 7.61 -48.91
N ASP A 418 -35.11 8.85 -48.96
CA ASP A 418 -34.82 9.68 -47.78
C ASP A 418 -35.95 9.66 -46.75
N GLY A 419 -35.57 9.55 -45.47
CA GLY A 419 -36.45 9.46 -44.30
C GLY A 419 -37.35 10.67 -44.03
N SER A 420 -37.50 11.57 -45.00
CA SER A 420 -38.43 12.71 -44.88
C SER A 420 -39.86 12.20 -44.76
N TYR A 421 -40.53 12.55 -43.65
CA TYR A 421 -41.94 12.24 -43.38
C TYR A 421 -42.87 12.66 -44.54
N ILE A 422 -42.49 13.66 -45.33
CA ILE A 422 -43.21 14.12 -46.52
C ILE A 422 -43.14 13.10 -47.67
N SER A 423 -41.98 12.47 -47.89
CA SER A 423 -41.81 11.41 -48.90
C SER A 423 -42.61 10.15 -48.52
N VAL A 424 -42.67 9.83 -47.22
CA VAL A 424 -43.45 8.71 -46.68
C VAL A 424 -44.96 8.97 -46.82
N ALA A 425 -45.41 10.18 -46.49
CA ALA A 425 -46.82 10.57 -46.60
C ALA A 425 -47.35 10.54 -48.05
N ARG A 426 -46.53 10.93 -49.04
CA ARG A 426 -46.89 10.83 -50.47
C ARG A 426 -47.08 9.39 -50.94
N LEU A 427 -46.33 8.44 -50.37
CA LEU A 427 -46.42 7.01 -50.67
C LEU A 427 -47.69 6.39 -50.07
N LEU A 428 -47.98 6.70 -48.81
CA LEU A 428 -49.21 6.28 -48.13
C LEU A 428 -50.48 6.80 -48.84
N ARG A 429 -50.45 8.02 -49.36
CA ARG A 429 -51.57 8.60 -50.14
C ARG A 429 -51.90 7.77 -51.40
N ARG A 430 -50.91 7.21 -52.10
CA ARG A 430 -51.15 6.39 -53.30
C ARG A 430 -51.66 4.98 -52.96
N MET A 431 -51.27 4.42 -51.81
CA MET A 431 -51.77 3.11 -51.37
C MET A 431 -53.17 3.16 -50.74
N LEU A 432 -53.60 4.29 -50.20
CA LEU A 432 -54.92 4.45 -49.59
C LEU A 432 -56.05 4.74 -50.60
N LEU A 433 -55.73 5.06 -51.85
CA LEU A 433 -56.73 5.46 -52.86
C LEU A 433 -57.46 4.34 -53.64
N PRO A 434 -57.08 3.04 -53.65
CA PRO A 434 -57.82 2.02 -54.42
C PRO A 434 -58.83 1.25 -53.55
N SER A 435 -59.66 1.92 -52.74
CA SER A 435 -60.80 1.28 -52.05
C SER A 435 -62.18 1.85 -52.42
N ILE A 436 -62.31 2.50 -53.57
CA ILE A 436 -63.62 2.78 -54.18
C ILE A 436 -63.64 2.11 -55.56
N ASN A 437 -64.32 0.96 -55.63
CA ASN A 437 -64.62 0.07 -56.77
C ASN A 437 -63.61 -1.03 -57.20
N LYS A 438 -64.05 -2.30 -57.04
CA LYS A 438 -63.51 -3.61 -57.48
C LYS A 438 -63.66 -3.83 -59.02
N PRO A 439 -63.21 -4.94 -59.69
CA PRO A 439 -62.57 -6.19 -59.22
C PRO A 439 -61.30 -6.68 -60.01
N SER A 440 -60.63 -7.70 -59.47
CA SER A 440 -59.76 -8.73 -60.10
C SER A 440 -58.78 -8.39 -61.25
N ARG A 441 -57.47 -8.40 -60.95
CA ARG A 441 -56.45 -9.29 -61.55
C ARG A 441 -55.04 -8.95 -61.05
N ASN A 442 -54.32 -10.02 -60.71
CA ASN A 442 -52.88 -10.24 -60.67
C ASN A 442 -51.89 -9.11 -61.04
N VAL A 443 -50.85 -9.05 -60.20
CA VAL A 443 -49.47 -8.59 -60.47
C VAL A 443 -49.30 -7.08 -60.61
N LEU A 444 -48.82 -6.45 -59.53
CA LEU A 444 -48.11 -5.16 -59.58
C LEU A 444 -46.62 -5.41 -59.28
N ILE A 445 -45.88 -5.76 -60.34
CA ILE A 445 -44.44 -5.58 -60.40
C ILE A 445 -44.19 -4.08 -60.54
N PHE A 446 -43.62 -3.44 -59.52
CA PHE A 446 -43.05 -2.11 -59.65
C PHE A 446 -41.77 -2.19 -60.48
N LYS A 447 -41.91 -2.14 -61.80
CA LYS A 447 -40.84 -1.73 -62.72
C LYS A 447 -41.05 -0.24 -62.98
N TYR A 448 -40.28 0.63 -62.34
CA TYR A 448 -40.14 2.00 -62.82
C TYR A 448 -38.80 2.13 -63.55
N LEU A 449 -38.93 2.73 -64.74
CA LEU A 449 -37.91 2.93 -65.75
C LEU A 449 -36.67 3.65 -65.23
N SER A 450 -35.52 3.14 -65.66
CA SER A 450 -34.29 3.93 -65.80
C SER A 450 -34.49 4.99 -66.88
N THR A 451 -34.17 6.22 -66.55
CA THR A 451 -33.73 7.27 -67.49
C THR A 451 -32.60 7.99 -66.74
N SER A 452 -31.37 7.50 -66.88
CA SER A 452 -30.33 8.15 -67.70
C SER A 452 -30.36 9.67 -67.58
N CYS A 453 -29.51 10.20 -66.71
CA CYS A 453 -28.68 11.36 -67.00
C CYS A 453 -27.30 11.09 -66.38
N THR A 454 -26.30 11.17 -67.24
CA THR A 454 -24.86 11.30 -66.97
C THR A 454 -24.54 12.35 -65.92
#